data_AF-A0A708NSX8-F1
#
_entry.id   AF-A0A708NSX8-F1
#
_cell.length_a   1.000
_cell.length_b   1.000
_cell.length_c   1.000
_cell.angle_alpha   90.00
_cell.angle_beta   90.00
_cell.angle_gamma   90.00
#
_symmetry.space_group_name_H-M   'P 1'
#
loop_
_entity.id
_entity.type
_entity.pdbx_description
1 polymer ?
#
loop_
_entity_poly.entity_id
_entity_poly.type
_entity_poly.pdbx_seq_one_letter_code
_entity_poly.pdbx_strand_id
1 'polypeptide(L)' 'MSQLMQLKDVAESTRLGPLSGEVSAGEILHLVGPNGAGKSTL' A
#
# COMPACT_ATOMS: atom_id res chain seq x y z
N MET A 1 18.24 -7.69 1.04
CA MET A 1 16.84 -8.19 0.97
C MET A 1 16.37 -8.00 -0.47
N SER A 2 15.67 -8.97 -1.06
CA SER A 2 15.15 -8.82 -2.43
C SER A 2 13.80 -8.13 -2.42
N GLN A 3 13.62 -7.11 -3.25
CA GLN A 3 12.33 -6.45 -3.45
C GLN A 3 11.34 -7.41 -4.12
N LEU A 4 10.12 -7.50 -3.58
CA LEU A 4 9.03 -8.32 -4.12
C LEU A 4 7.99 -7.47 -4.85
N MET A 5 7.64 -6.31 -4.29
CA MET A 5 6.63 -5.40 -4.84
C MET A 5 7.10 -3.94 -4.73
N GLN A 6 6.70 -3.13 -5.70
CA GLN A 6 6.87 -1.68 -5.68
C GLN A 6 5.55 -0.99 -6.02
N LEU A 7 5.21 0.06 -5.27
CA LEU A 7 4.12 0.97 -5.52
C LEU A 7 4.71 2.31 -5.93
N LYS A 8 4.23 2.86 -7.05
CA LYS A 8 4.62 4.19 -7.50
C LYS A 8 3.38 4.99 -7.84
N ASP A 9 3.13 6.01 -7.02
CA ASP A 9 2.04 6.97 -7.15
C ASP A 9 0.67 6.29 -7.36
N VAL A 10 0.45 5.17 -6.68
CA VAL A 10 -0.80 4.40 -6.78
C VAL A 10 -1.92 5.21 -6.12
N ALA A 11 -3.00 5.44 -6.86
CA ALA A 11 -4.15 6.22 -6.42
C ALA A 11 -5.44 5.64 -7.01
N GLU A 12 -6.56 5.84 -6.29
CA GLU A 12 -7.90 5.51 -6.76
C GLU A 12 -8.85 6.65 -6.39
N SER A 13 -9.64 7.10 -7.37
CA SER A 13 -10.42 8.33 -7.27
C SER A 13 -11.33 8.30 -6.04
N THR A 14 -11.27 9.34 -5.20
CA THR A 14 -12.08 9.52 -3.97
C THR A 14 -11.85 8.52 -2.83
N ARG A 15 -11.08 7.43 -3.03
CA ARG A 15 -10.86 6.40 -2.01
C ARG A 15 -9.42 6.29 -1.52
N LEU A 16 -8.43 6.61 -2.36
CA LEU A 16 -7.02 6.46 -2.04
C LEU A 16 -6.20 7.58 -2.72
N GLY A 17 -5.56 8.43 -1.90
CA GLY A 17 -4.57 9.39 -2.38
C GLY A 17 -3.30 8.71 -2.88
N PRO A 18 -2.41 9.42 -3.61
CA PRO A 18 -1.20 8.82 -4.16
C PRO A 18 -0.30 8.26 -3.07
N LEU A 19 0.06 6.98 -3.22
CA LEU A 19 0.94 6.26 -2.30
C LEU A 19 2.07 5.56 -3.06
N SER A 20 3.28 5.68 -2.51
CA SER A 20 4.49 5.04 -3.01
C SER A 20 5.14 4.26 -1.86
N GLY A 21 5.70 3.09 -2.16
CA GLY A 21 6.27 2.19 -1.17
C GLY A 21 6.85 0.93 -1.79
N GLU A 22 7.45 0.09 -0.97
CA GLU A 22 8.03 -1.18 -1.38
C GLU A 22 7.71 -2.29 -0.38
N VAL A 23 7.67 -3.52 -0.87
CA VAL A 23 7.56 -4.73 -0.05
C VAL A 23 8.74 -5.64 -0.35
N SER A 24 9.49 -6.01 0.69
CA SER A 24 10.60 -6.95 0.65
C SER A 24 10.10 -8.40 0.73
N ALA A 25 10.76 -9.31 0.05
CA ALA A 25 10.43 -10.73 0.11
C ALA A 25 10.63 -11.28 1.52
N GLY A 26 9.61 -11.97 2.04
CA GLY A 26 9.64 -12.63 3.35
C GLY A 26 9.26 -11.75 4.54
N GLU A 27 8.91 -10.47 4.33
CA GLU A 27 8.40 -9.63 5.41
C GLU A 27 6.89 -9.82 5.63
N ILE A 28 6.45 -9.59 6.87
CA ILE A 28 5.02 -9.51 7.20
C ILE A 28 4.68 -8.03 7.34
N LEU A 29 3.92 -7.50 6.38
CA LEU A 29 3.43 -6.12 6.37
C LEU A 29 2.00 -6.05 6.92
N HIS A 30 1.75 -5.10 7.83
CA HIS A 30 0.40 -4.78 8.28
C HIS A 30 -0.07 -3.46 7.69
N LEU A 31 -1.31 -3.44 7.20
CA LEU A 31 -2.00 -2.24 6.77
C LEU A 31 -3.06 -1.85 7.82
N VAL A 32 -2.82 -0.78 8.56
CA VAL A 32 -3.64 -0.38 9.72
C VAL A 32 -4.21 1.03 9.53
N GLY A 33 -5.42 1.26 10.04
CA GLY A 33 -6.11 2.54 9.96
C GLY A 33 -7.62 2.41 10.14
N PRO A 34 -8.36 3.52 10.35
CA PRO A 34 -9.80 3.51 10.56
C PRO A 34 -10.57 3.00 9.33
N ASN A 35 -11.87 2.73 9.49
CA ASN A 35 -12.75 2.41 8.36
C ASN A 35 -12.82 3.60 7.39
N GLY A 36 -12.76 3.31 6.09
CA GLY A 36 -12.70 4.35 5.05
C GLY A 36 -11.29 4.85 4.71
N ALA A 37 -10.23 4.43 5.41
CA ALA A 37 -8.85 4.86 5.12
C ALA A 37 -8.23 4.27 3.84
N GLY A 38 -9.00 3.60 2.98
CA GLY A 38 -8.50 3.02 1.73
C GLY A 38 -7.80 1.66 1.84
N LYS A 39 -7.79 1.00 3.01
CA LYS A 39 -7.04 -0.26 3.24
C LYS A 39 -7.44 -1.47 2.39
N SER A 40 -8.70 -1.55 1.96
CA SER A 40 -9.17 -2.61 1.05
C SER A 40 -9.06 -2.20 -0.42
N THR A 41 -8.73 -0.93 -0.66
CA THR A 41 -8.53 -0.35 -1.99
C THR A 41 -7.06 -0.40 -2.38
N LEU A 42 -6.17 -0.08 -1.44
CA LEU A 42 -4.74 -0.41 -1.52
C LEU A 42 -4.55 -1.92 -1.46
#